data_AF-A0A3P6REZ2-F1
#
_entry.id   AF-A0A3P6REZ2-F1
#
_cell.length_a   1.000
_cell.length_b   1.000
_cell.length_c   1.000
_cell.angle_alpha   90.00
_cell.angle_beta   90.00
_cell.angle_gamma   90.00
#
_symmetry.space_group_name_H-M   'P 1'
#
loop_
_entity.id
_entity.type
_entity.pdbx_description
1 polymer ?
#
loop_
_entity_poly.entity_id
_entity_poly.type
_entity_poly.pdbx_seq_one_letter_code
_entity_poly.pdbx_strand_id
1 'polypeptide(L)'
;MSAEDSDSDGTDEEGDVKLGSAEEGCDEESDDPSELLQSCKDDIESSVDRFESATQEESARLILRLAAILAKSSKKEEIVDEVFDEVVSTAADIIVRVKSVHRRPNSTTTQLVNHLIAQAGFVKCEEKWDIPVDRAALGRLLHSLVSRSVLDKERDVIRNYL
;
A
#
# COMPACT_ATOMS: atom_id res chain seq x y z
N MET A 1 -45.31 -23.31 -66.03
CA MET A 1 -44.69 -24.62 -65.76
C MET A 1 -43.91 -24.47 -64.48
N SER A 2 -44.02 -25.27 -63.43
CA SER A 2 -45.01 -26.23 -62.91
C SER A 2 -44.63 -26.35 -61.43
N ALA A 3 -45.61 -26.60 -60.56
CA ALA A 3 -45.37 -27.03 -59.19
C ALA A 3 -44.64 -28.38 -59.18
N GLU A 4 -43.87 -28.66 -58.12
CA GLU A 4 -43.76 -30.00 -57.53
C GLU A 4 -43.13 -29.93 -56.14
N ASP A 5 -43.95 -30.27 -55.14
CA ASP A 5 -43.58 -30.70 -53.80
C ASP A 5 -42.74 -31.97 -53.83
N SER A 6 -41.89 -32.17 -52.84
CA SER A 6 -41.53 -33.53 -52.38
C SER A 6 -41.11 -33.48 -50.91
N ASP A 7 -42.03 -33.93 -50.07
CA ASP A 7 -41.78 -34.44 -48.73
C ASP A 7 -40.76 -35.59 -48.79
N SER A 8 -39.78 -35.57 -47.88
CA SER A 8 -39.06 -36.78 -47.48
C SER A 8 -39.01 -36.84 -45.96
N ASP A 9 -39.74 -37.81 -45.47
CA ASP A 9 -39.87 -38.30 -44.09
C ASP A 9 -38.58 -38.97 -43.58
N GLY A 10 -38.41 -38.95 -42.25
CA GLY A 10 -37.62 -39.92 -41.49
C GLY A 10 -36.16 -39.57 -41.18
N THR A 11 -35.89 -39.12 -39.95
CA THR A 11 -35.31 -39.97 -38.89
C THR A 11 -35.17 -39.18 -37.58
N ASP A 12 -35.84 -39.67 -36.55
CA ASP A 12 -35.61 -39.36 -35.14
C ASP A 12 -34.19 -39.75 -34.74
N GLU A 13 -33.41 -38.81 -34.22
CA GLU A 13 -32.28 -39.10 -33.33
C GLU A 13 -32.48 -38.20 -32.11
N GLU A 14 -32.94 -38.81 -31.02
CA GLU A 14 -33.08 -38.23 -29.69
C GLU A 14 -31.72 -37.72 -29.20
N GLY A 15 -31.41 -36.46 -29.51
CA GLY A 15 -30.32 -35.73 -28.89
C GLY A 15 -30.71 -35.30 -27.47
N ASP A 16 -30.42 -36.18 -26.51
CA ASP A 16 -30.38 -35.92 -25.07
C ASP A 16 -29.61 -34.62 -24.76
N VAL A 17 -30.31 -33.48 -24.76
CA VAL A 17 -29.80 -32.24 -24.18
C VAL A 17 -29.88 -32.40 -22.67
N LYS A 18 -28.85 -33.06 -22.15
CA LYS A 18 -28.52 -33.17 -20.74
C LYS A 18 -28.32 -31.75 -20.18
N LEU A 19 -29.42 -31.20 -19.70
CA LEU A 19 -29.48 -30.10 -18.76
C LEU A 19 -28.64 -30.45 -17.52
N GLY A 20 -27.77 -29.53 -17.14
CA GLY A 20 -27.25 -29.45 -15.77
C GLY A 20 -26.03 -30.32 -15.49
N SER A 21 -24.86 -29.78 -15.81
CA SER A 21 -23.78 -29.78 -14.81
C SER A 21 -23.13 -28.42 -14.89
N ALA A 22 -23.84 -27.44 -14.35
CA ALA A 22 -23.15 -26.41 -13.60
C ALA A 22 -22.42 -27.17 -12.51
N GLU A 23 -21.12 -27.42 -12.70
CA GLU A 23 -20.24 -27.57 -11.57
C GLU A 23 -20.24 -26.22 -10.86
N GLU A 24 -21.30 -26.00 -10.07
CA GLU A 24 -21.19 -25.24 -8.85
C GLU A 24 -20.08 -25.94 -8.07
N GLY A 25 -18.87 -25.40 -8.19
CA GLY A 25 -17.90 -25.47 -7.11
C GLY A 25 -18.59 -24.82 -5.91
N CYS A 26 -19.42 -25.62 -5.25
CA CYS A 26 -19.86 -25.38 -3.90
C CYS A 26 -18.55 -25.36 -3.13
N ASP A 27 -18.05 -24.16 -2.81
CA ASP A 27 -17.25 -23.98 -1.62
C ASP A 27 -18.13 -24.59 -0.52
N GLU A 28 -17.90 -25.87 -0.20
CA GLU A 28 -18.37 -26.44 1.05
C GLU A 28 -17.68 -25.58 2.11
N GLU A 29 -18.36 -24.52 2.55
CA GLU A 29 -18.09 -23.86 3.81
C GLU A 29 -18.09 -25.00 4.83
N SER A 30 -16.90 -25.49 5.12
CA SER A 30 -16.78 -26.62 6.02
C SER A 30 -17.21 -26.08 7.38
N ASP A 31 -18.33 -26.62 7.89
CA ASP A 31 -18.80 -26.33 9.23
C ASP A 31 -17.87 -26.95 10.30
N ASP A 32 -16.68 -27.42 9.93
CA ASP A 32 -15.69 -27.91 10.88
C ASP A 32 -15.21 -26.75 11.76
N PRO A 33 -15.41 -26.81 13.08
CA PRO A 33 -15.00 -25.74 13.98
C PRO A 33 -13.51 -25.42 13.94
N SER A 34 -12.65 -26.38 13.54
CA SER A 34 -11.20 -26.16 13.45
C SER A 34 -10.84 -25.35 12.20
N GLU A 35 -11.46 -25.64 11.06
CA GLU A 35 -11.29 -24.88 9.81
C GLU A 35 -11.86 -23.46 9.95
N LEU A 36 -13.03 -23.28 10.56
CA LEU A 36 -13.59 -21.96 10.87
C LEU A 36 -12.67 -21.15 11.80
N LEU A 37 -12.11 -21.79 12.84
CA LEU A 37 -11.15 -21.15 13.74
C LEU A 37 -9.85 -20.77 13.01
N GLN A 38 -9.38 -21.60 12.07
CA GLN A 38 -8.19 -21.31 11.28
C GLN A 38 -8.44 -20.12 10.34
N SER A 39 -9.57 -20.10 9.64
CA SER A 39 -10.00 -18.97 8.81
C SER A 39 -10.04 -17.67 9.62
N CYS A 40 -10.60 -17.68 10.83
CA CYS A 40 -10.58 -16.52 11.72
C CYS A 40 -9.16 -16.06 12.11
N LYS A 41 -8.19 -16.98 12.29
CA LYS A 41 -6.80 -16.60 12.56
C LYS A 41 -6.15 -15.96 11.34
N ASP A 42 -6.39 -16.52 10.17
CA ASP A 42 -5.86 -16.02 8.90
C ASP A 42 -6.43 -14.62 8.60
N ASP A 43 -7.71 -14.40 8.89
CA ASP A 43 -8.37 -13.09 8.79
C ASP A 43 -7.78 -12.05 9.75
N ILE A 44 -7.43 -12.46 10.97
CA ILE A 44 -6.73 -11.60 11.93
C ILE A 44 -5.36 -11.20 11.38
N GLU A 45 -4.59 -12.15 10.86
CA GLU A 45 -3.27 -11.88 10.28
C GLU A 45 -3.36 -10.94 9.07
N SER A 46 -4.25 -11.25 8.13
CA SER A 46 -4.54 -10.41 6.96
C SER A 46 -5.01 -9.00 7.32
N SER A 47 -5.84 -8.86 8.37
CA SER A 47 -6.29 -7.55 8.85
C SER A 47 -5.16 -6.73 9.46
N VAL A 48 -4.25 -7.37 10.19
CA VAL A 48 -3.04 -6.73 10.74
C VAL A 48 -2.14 -6.24 9.60
N ASP A 49 -1.86 -7.07 8.61
CA ASP A 49 -1.00 -6.70 7.47
C ASP A 49 -1.54 -5.49 6.70
N ARG A 50 -2.86 -5.44 6.48
CA ARG A 50 -3.52 -4.28 5.86
C ARG A 50 -3.41 -3.02 6.71
N PHE A 51 -3.63 -3.14 8.02
CA PHE A 51 -3.49 -2.01 8.94
C PHE A 51 -2.07 -1.46 8.97
N GLU A 52 -1.06 -2.34 9.00
CA GLU A 52 0.34 -1.95 8.98
C GLU A 52 0.70 -1.23 7.68
N SER A 53 0.33 -1.80 6.54
CA SER A 53 0.59 -1.23 5.21
C SER A 53 -0.05 0.16 5.09
N ALA A 54 -1.34 0.29 5.46
CA ALA A 54 -2.03 1.57 5.45
C ALA A 54 -1.38 2.60 6.38
N THR A 55 -0.93 2.19 7.57
CA THR A 55 -0.24 3.06 8.52
C THR A 55 1.09 3.55 7.97
N GLN A 56 1.87 2.68 7.32
CA GLN A 56 3.16 3.02 6.71
C GLN A 56 2.98 4.05 5.59
N GLU A 57 2.04 3.81 4.68
CA GLU A 57 1.77 4.70 3.57
C GLU A 57 1.26 6.07 4.03
N GLU A 58 0.26 6.10 4.93
CA GLU A 58 -0.30 7.38 5.37
C GLU A 58 0.73 8.20 6.15
N SER A 59 1.57 7.54 6.95
CA SER A 59 2.66 8.20 7.65
C SER A 59 3.72 8.76 6.69
N ALA A 60 4.04 8.04 5.61
CA ALA A 60 4.90 8.55 4.55
C ALA A 60 4.25 9.76 3.84
N ARG A 61 2.94 9.71 3.54
CA ARG A 61 2.20 10.85 2.96
C ARG A 61 2.27 12.08 3.87
N LEU A 62 2.12 11.91 5.18
CA LEU A 62 2.26 13.01 6.15
C LEU A 62 3.66 13.61 6.14
N ILE A 63 4.71 12.79 6.14
CA ILE A 63 6.10 13.27 6.09
C ILE A 63 6.39 14.02 4.78
N LEU A 64 5.85 13.56 3.65
CA LEU A 64 5.99 14.28 2.37
C LEU A 64 5.25 15.64 2.39
N ARG A 65 4.06 15.70 2.99
CA ARG A 65 3.34 16.97 3.19
C ARG A 65 4.14 17.93 4.07
N LEU A 66 4.76 17.44 5.13
CA LEU A 66 5.66 18.22 6.00
C LEU A 66 6.88 18.75 5.23
N ALA A 67 7.53 17.92 4.41
CA ALA A 67 8.61 18.35 3.54
C ALA A 67 8.17 19.42 2.52
N ALA A 68 6.96 19.30 1.98
CA ALA A 68 6.38 20.31 1.09
C ALA A 68 6.09 21.64 1.80
N ILE A 69 5.73 21.61 3.09
CA ILE A 69 5.59 22.82 3.92
C ILE A 69 6.96 23.51 4.06
N LEU A 70 8.03 22.76 4.33
CA LEU A 70 9.40 23.30 4.41
C LEU A 70 9.85 23.95 3.10
N ALA A 71 9.56 23.31 1.97
CA ALA A 71 9.90 23.85 0.65
C ALA A 71 9.16 25.16 0.33
N LYS A 72 7.94 25.33 0.87
CA LYS A 72 7.17 26.56 0.73
C LYS A 72 7.61 27.64 1.72
N SER A 73 7.98 27.26 2.95
CA SER A 73 8.42 28.21 3.97
C SER A 73 9.78 28.80 3.66
N SER A 74 10.69 28.05 3.04
CA SER A 74 12.01 28.55 2.62
C SER A 74 11.96 29.67 1.57
N LYS A 75 10.78 29.98 1.02
CA LYS A 75 10.55 31.13 0.12
C LYS A 75 10.18 32.41 0.89
N LYS A 76 9.98 32.32 2.20
CA LYS A 76 9.60 33.42 3.09
C LYS A 76 10.70 33.58 4.14
N GLU A 77 11.57 34.57 3.97
CA GLU A 77 12.82 34.73 4.71
C GLU A 77 12.66 34.90 6.25
N GLU A 78 11.48 35.30 6.75
CA GLU A 78 11.31 35.70 8.16
C GLU A 78 10.96 34.57 9.15
N ILE A 79 10.53 33.37 8.72
CA ILE A 79 9.93 32.36 9.64
C ILE A 79 10.52 30.95 9.42
N VAL A 80 11.69 30.84 8.80
CA VAL A 80 12.17 29.54 8.32
C VAL A 80 12.54 28.59 9.47
N ASP A 81 13.15 29.10 10.53
CA ASP A 81 13.72 28.26 11.60
C ASP A 81 12.65 27.70 12.55
N GLU A 82 11.69 28.51 13.01
CA GLU A 82 10.60 28.05 13.89
C GLU A 82 9.73 27.00 13.19
N VAL A 83 9.39 27.24 11.92
CA VAL A 83 8.63 26.28 11.10
C VAL A 83 9.43 25.00 10.89
N PHE A 84 10.75 25.12 10.72
CA PHE A 84 11.60 23.95 10.55
C PHE A 84 11.59 23.06 11.80
N ASP A 85 11.79 23.64 12.97
CA ASP A 85 11.81 22.88 14.23
C ASP A 85 10.47 22.19 14.51
N GLU A 86 9.35 22.88 14.28
CA GLU A 86 8.01 22.32 14.46
C GLU A 86 7.76 21.16 13.49
N VAL A 87 8.18 21.30 12.23
CA VAL A 87 8.07 20.22 11.23
C VAL A 87 8.92 19.02 11.62
N VAL A 88 10.16 19.22 12.06
CA VAL A 88 11.03 18.10 12.49
C VAL A 88 10.45 17.43 13.74
N SER A 89 9.91 18.19 14.69
CA SER A 89 9.22 17.67 15.87
C SER A 89 8.03 16.81 15.48
N THR A 90 7.14 17.33 14.64
CA THR A 90 5.95 16.62 14.16
C THR A 90 6.31 15.36 13.39
N ALA A 91 7.33 15.40 12.53
CA ALA A 91 7.79 14.24 11.79
C ALA A 91 8.39 13.16 12.72
N ALA A 92 9.14 13.56 13.74
CA ALA A 92 9.67 12.64 14.73
C ALA A 92 8.55 11.95 15.50
N ASP A 93 7.53 12.72 15.87
CA ASP A 93 6.32 12.25 16.55
C ASP A 93 5.53 11.21 15.75
N ILE A 94 5.42 11.40 14.43
CA ILE A 94 4.84 10.42 13.50
C ILE A 94 5.68 9.13 13.52
N ILE A 95 6.99 9.25 13.36
CA ILE A 95 7.88 8.08 13.27
C ILE A 95 7.88 7.27 14.58
N VAL A 96 7.89 7.94 15.74
CA VAL A 96 7.81 7.27 17.05
C VAL A 96 6.51 6.46 17.17
N ARG A 97 5.38 7.01 16.72
CA ARG A 97 4.09 6.29 16.71
C ARG A 97 4.13 5.09 15.75
N VAL A 98 4.69 5.26 14.56
CA VAL A 98 4.85 4.17 13.57
C VAL A 98 5.73 3.04 14.10
N LYS A 99 6.80 3.34 14.85
CA LYS A 99 7.64 2.32 15.49
C LYS A 99 6.87 1.42 16.45
N SER A 100 5.81 1.93 17.07
CA SER A 100 5.00 1.16 18.02
C SER A 100 4.08 0.13 17.36
N VAL A 101 3.89 0.23 16.03
CA VAL A 101 3.01 -0.63 15.22
C VAL A 101 3.74 -1.92 14.75
N HIS A 102 4.95 -2.20 15.25
CA HIS A 102 5.83 -3.22 14.66
C HIS A 102 5.48 -4.69 14.93
N ARG A 103 5.37 -5.50 13.86
CA ARG A 103 5.70 -6.94 13.83
C ARG A 103 6.75 -7.30 12.74
N ARG A 104 7.39 -8.47 12.94
CA ARG A 104 8.52 -9.05 12.18
C ARG A 104 8.14 -9.41 10.72
N PRO A 105 9.09 -9.50 9.77
CA PRO A 105 10.55 -9.36 9.93
C PRO A 105 11.10 -7.96 9.60
N ASN A 106 10.42 -7.16 8.80
CA ASN A 106 10.91 -5.83 8.39
C ASN A 106 10.33 -4.75 9.30
N SER A 107 11.14 -3.76 9.67
CA SER A 107 10.63 -2.69 10.52
C SER A 107 9.65 -1.79 9.76
N THR A 108 8.56 -1.41 10.42
CA THR A 108 7.53 -0.50 9.88
C THR A 108 8.14 0.83 9.42
N THR A 109 9.21 1.29 10.08
CA THR A 109 9.97 2.48 9.69
C THR A 109 10.82 2.29 8.44
N THR A 110 11.33 1.08 8.18
CA THR A 110 12.05 0.78 6.93
C THR A 110 11.13 0.89 5.73
N GLN A 111 9.91 0.32 5.80
CA GLN A 111 8.95 0.44 4.70
C GLN A 111 8.46 1.87 4.50
N LEU A 112 8.24 2.61 5.58
CA LEU A 112 7.96 4.05 5.50
C LEU A 112 9.07 4.78 4.73
N VAL A 113 10.36 4.52 5.04
CA VAL A 113 11.49 5.17 4.34
C VAL A 113 11.56 4.75 2.87
N ASN A 114 11.28 3.48 2.56
CA ASN A 114 11.21 3.00 1.19
C ASN A 114 10.14 3.75 0.37
N HIS A 115 8.95 3.98 0.95
CA HIS A 115 7.93 4.80 0.30
C HIS A 115 8.41 6.23 0.04
N LEU A 116 9.10 6.87 0.99
CA LEU A 116 9.64 8.22 0.80
C LEU A 116 10.65 8.28 -0.37
N ILE A 117 11.54 7.29 -0.46
CA ILE A 117 12.56 7.18 -1.51
C ILE A 117 11.89 6.94 -2.88
N ALA A 118 10.86 6.08 -2.92
CA ALA A 118 10.09 5.81 -4.13
C ALA A 118 9.35 7.06 -4.62
N GLN A 119 8.65 7.78 -3.73
CA GLN A 119 7.94 9.01 -4.09
C GLN A 119 8.89 10.15 -4.50
N ALA A 120 10.11 10.20 -3.93
CA ALA A 120 11.14 11.14 -4.37
C ALA A 120 11.77 10.78 -5.73
N GLY A 121 11.45 9.60 -6.27
CA GLY A 121 11.84 9.14 -7.61
C GLY A 121 13.24 8.56 -7.69
N PHE A 122 13.79 8.06 -6.57
CA PHE A 122 15.08 7.36 -6.56
C PHE A 122 14.96 5.88 -6.91
N VAL A 123 13.78 5.29 -6.70
CA VAL A 123 13.42 3.93 -7.12
C VAL A 123 12.09 3.95 -7.86
N LYS A 124 11.78 2.86 -8.57
CA LYS A 124 10.50 2.70 -9.27
C LYS A 124 9.37 2.74 -8.23
N CYS A 125 8.41 3.64 -8.43
CA CYS A 125 7.21 3.74 -7.61
C CYS A 125 6.04 3.12 -8.38
N GLU A 126 5.30 2.20 -7.75
CA GLU A 126 4.13 1.56 -8.36
C GLU A 126 2.94 2.51 -8.41
N GLU A 127 2.75 3.32 -7.36
CA GLU A 127 1.68 4.30 -7.25
C GLU A 127 2.23 5.67 -6.86
N LYS A 128 1.92 6.71 -7.64
CA LYS A 128 2.27 8.09 -7.29
C LYS A 128 1.12 8.74 -6.53
N TRP A 129 1.45 9.43 -5.43
CA TRP A 129 0.44 10.00 -4.54
C TRP A 129 0.07 11.47 -4.84
N ASP A 130 0.50 12.01 -5.99
CA ASP A 130 0.30 13.41 -6.40
C ASP A 130 0.74 14.46 -5.36
N ILE A 131 1.62 14.10 -4.44
CA ILE A 131 2.26 15.03 -3.49
C ILE A 131 3.53 15.58 -4.14
N PRO A 132 3.69 16.90 -4.28
CA PRO A 132 4.91 17.48 -4.83
C PRO A 132 6.09 17.22 -3.90
N VAL A 133 7.13 16.52 -4.40
CA VAL A 133 8.31 16.18 -3.61
C VAL A 133 9.47 17.10 -3.95
N ASP A 134 9.83 17.96 -2.99
CA ASP A 134 11.09 18.70 -3.02
C ASP A 134 12.18 17.85 -2.35
N ARG A 135 13.11 17.33 -3.15
CA ARG A 135 14.17 16.43 -2.69
C ARG A 135 15.10 17.09 -1.66
N ALA A 136 15.36 18.39 -1.80
CA ALA A 136 16.25 19.11 -0.89
C ALA A 136 15.57 19.32 0.47
N ALA A 137 14.29 19.69 0.49
CA ALA A 137 13.52 19.83 1.72
C ALA A 137 13.34 18.48 2.43
N LEU A 138 13.03 17.42 1.68
CA LEU A 138 12.92 16.07 2.21
C LEU A 138 14.27 15.58 2.78
N GLY A 139 15.37 15.77 2.06
CA GLY A 139 16.72 15.41 2.51
C GLY A 139 17.10 16.11 3.82
N ARG A 140 16.85 17.43 3.93
CA ARG A 140 17.09 18.19 5.18
C ARG A 140 16.26 17.66 6.35
N LEU A 141 14.98 17.35 6.12
CA LEU A 141 14.10 16.79 7.12
C LEU A 141 14.61 15.42 7.61
N LEU A 142 14.91 14.50 6.68
CA LEU A 142 15.40 13.18 7.03
C LEU A 142 16.78 13.22 7.72
N HIS A 143 17.68 14.08 7.26
CA HIS A 143 18.98 14.27 7.90
C HIS A 143 18.81 14.73 9.37
N SER A 144 17.86 15.61 9.63
CA SER A 144 17.55 16.08 11.00
C SER A 144 16.96 14.96 11.86
N LEU A 145 16.09 14.12 11.30
CA LEU A 145 15.51 12.96 11.98
C LEU A 145 16.57 11.89 12.32
N VAL A 146 17.52 11.65 11.40
CA VAL A 146 18.68 10.77 11.65
C VAL A 146 19.59 11.35 12.72
N SER A 147 19.83 12.66 12.71
CA SER A 147 20.67 13.35 13.71
C SER A 147 20.05 13.30 15.11
N ARG A 148 18.72 13.29 15.21
CA ARG A 148 17.94 13.09 16.45
C ARG A 148 17.80 11.61 16.84
N SER A 149 18.48 10.69 16.16
CA SER A 149 18.42 9.22 16.38
C SER A 149 17.01 8.60 16.20
N VAL A 150 16.11 9.31 15.51
CA VAL A 150 14.74 8.84 15.26
C VAL A 150 14.71 7.81 14.14
N LEU A 151 15.61 7.88 13.17
CA LEU A 151 15.75 6.94 12.05
C LEU A 151 17.15 6.31 11.99
N ASP A 152 17.73 5.98 13.15
CA ASP A 152 19.11 5.50 13.22
C ASP A 152 19.33 4.17 12.48
N LYS A 153 18.32 3.27 12.50
CA LYS A 153 18.36 2.00 11.77
C LYS A 153 18.30 2.17 10.25
N GLU A 154 17.65 3.24 9.79
CA GLU A 154 17.46 3.56 8.38
C GLU A 154 18.51 4.55 7.85
N ARG A 155 19.48 4.97 8.69
CA ARG A 155 20.52 5.94 8.34
C ARG A 155 21.23 5.60 7.03
N ASP A 156 21.66 4.35 6.86
CA ASP A 156 22.42 3.94 5.68
C ASP A 156 21.55 3.95 4.42
N VAL A 157 20.29 3.54 4.54
CA VAL A 157 19.32 3.61 3.44
C VAL A 157 19.09 5.06 3.04
N ILE A 158 18.86 5.95 4.00
CA ILE A 158 18.68 7.38 3.74
C ILE A 158 19.92 7.95 3.05
N ARG A 159 21.12 7.71 3.58
CA ARG A 159 22.38 8.23 3.01
C ARG A 159 22.64 7.78 1.58
N ASN A 160 22.20 6.57 1.22
CA ASN A 160 22.41 6.04 -0.13
C ASN A 160 21.53 6.74 -1.18
N TYR A 161 20.41 7.34 -0.77
CA TYR A 161 19.41 7.87 -1.70
C TYR A 161 19.13 9.37 -1.53
N LEU A 162 19.42 9.98 -0.38
CA LEU A 162 19.03 11.36 -0.01
C LEU A 162 20.15 12.07 0.75
#